data_AF-A0AAN3VA11-F1
#
_entry.id   AF-A0AAN3VA11-F1
#
_cell.length_a   1.000
_cell.length_b   1.000
_cell.length_c   1.000
_cell.angle_alpha   90.00
_cell.angle_beta   90.00
_cell.angle_gamma   90.00
#
_symmetry.space_group_name_H-M   'P 1'
#
loop_
_entity.id
_entity.type
_entity.pdbx_description
1 polymer ?
#
loop_
_entity_poly.entity_id
_entity_poly.type
_entity_poly.pdbx_seq_one_letter_code
_entity_poly.pdbx_strand_id
1 'polypeptide(L)'
;MIDNRTASAIDQALQKHDTPVGPLFFVTRHGRTKKCLTRKTAIRYLAFFMTTRAFERSGFRQRYPDKRFIFNGNEIWKRGESTTEYTRAHQRTIRRLRRLIARKQYTEKWFRKYDTWSAGYYELMATKPF
;
A
#
# COMPACT_ATOMS: atom_id res chain seq x y z
N MET A 1 11.78 -19.58 0.89
CA MET A 1 11.84 -19.17 2.30
C MET A 1 11.18 -17.82 2.45
N ILE A 2 10.12 -17.71 3.24
CA ILE A 2 9.60 -16.40 3.65
C ILE A 2 10.51 -15.93 4.79
N ASP A 3 11.40 -14.98 4.51
CA ASP A 3 12.13 -14.32 5.59
C ASP A 3 11.14 -13.54 6.45
N ASN A 4 10.76 -14.11 7.59
CA ASN A 4 9.90 -13.47 8.59
C ASN A 4 10.50 -12.14 9.11
N ARG A 5 11.79 -11.89 8.86
CA ARG A 5 12.51 -10.64 9.15
C ARG A 5 11.92 -9.43 8.42
N THR A 6 11.20 -9.63 7.32
CA THR A 6 10.65 -8.52 6.50
C THR A 6 9.14 -8.59 6.31
N ALA A 7 8.45 -9.56 6.93
CA ALA A 7 7.00 -9.66 6.85
C ALA A 7 6.34 -8.45 7.53
N SER A 8 5.76 -7.55 6.75
CA SER A 8 5.06 -6.36 7.23
C SER A 8 3.56 -6.48 7.03
N ALA A 9 2.78 -5.85 7.89
CA ALA A 9 1.34 -5.65 7.69
C ALA A 9 1.03 -4.96 6.33
N ILE A 10 2.00 -4.26 5.73
CA ILE A 10 1.88 -3.70 4.39
C ILE A 10 1.91 -4.80 3.32
N ASP A 11 2.73 -5.84 3.47
CA ASP A 11 2.80 -6.92 2.48
C ASP A 11 1.56 -7.82 2.57
N GLN A 12 1.04 -8.02 3.78
CA GLN A 12 -0.24 -8.69 3.96
C GLN A 12 -1.38 -7.93 3.26
N ALA A 13 -1.36 -6.59 3.36
CA ALA A 13 -2.38 -5.73 2.76
C ALA A 13 -2.17 -5.44 1.27
N LEU A 14 -0.96 -5.63 0.74
CA LEU A 14 -0.59 -5.40 -0.66
C LEU A 14 0.17 -6.62 -1.18
N GLN A 15 -0.58 -7.52 -1.81
CA GLN A 15 -0.07 -8.78 -2.34
C GLN A 15 0.20 -8.64 -3.83
N LYS A 16 1.33 -9.20 -4.28
CA LYS A 16 1.68 -9.34 -5.70
C LYS A 16 1.54 -10.80 -6.09
N HIS A 17 0.79 -11.06 -7.15
CA HIS A 17 0.67 -12.36 -7.78
C HIS A 17 1.20 -12.27 -9.19
N ASP A 18 2.19 -13.10 -9.52
CA ASP A 18 2.69 -13.18 -10.88
C ASP A 18 1.77 -14.09 -11.70
N THR A 19 1.18 -13.54 -12.77
CA THR A 19 0.29 -14.25 -13.68
C THR A 19 0.91 -14.26 -15.08
N PRO A 20 0.54 -15.20 -15.98
CA PRO A 20 1.15 -15.28 -17.32
C PRO A 20 0.96 -14.01 -18.16
N VAL A 21 -0.05 -13.19 -17.85
CA VAL A 21 -0.36 -11.93 -18.55
C VAL A 21 0.29 -10.71 -17.85
N GLY A 22 1.05 -10.94 -16.77
CA GLY A 22 1.77 -9.91 -16.01
C GLY A 22 1.46 -9.90 -14.51
N PRO A 23 2.04 -8.94 -13.75
CA PRO A 23 1.88 -8.88 -12.31
C PRO A 23 0.50 -8.33 -11.93
N LEU A 24 -0.20 -9.08 -11.09
CA LEU A 24 -1.48 -8.69 -10.51
C LEU A 24 -1.30 -8.27 -9.05
N PHE A 25 -1.93 -7.17 -8.66
CA PHE A 25 -1.86 -6.65 -7.31
C PHE A 25 -3.21 -6.79 -6.61
N PHE A 26 -3.22 -7.43 -5.45
CA PHE A 26 -4.36 -7.49 -4.56
C PHE A 26 -4.16 -6.57 -3.37
N VAL A 27 -5.15 -5.72 -3.11
CA VAL A 27 -5.18 -4.85 -1.94
C VAL A 27 -6.28 -5.34 -1.02
N THR A 28 -5.94 -5.68 0.21
CA THR A 28 -6.90 -6.17 1.21
C THR A 28 -6.67 -5.45 2.52
N ARG A 29 -7.64 -4.65 2.97
CA ARG A 29 -7.55 -3.98 4.28
C ARG A 29 -8.91 -3.55 4.79
N HIS A 30 -9.11 -3.64 6.11
CA HIS A 30 -10.34 -3.22 6.77
C HIS A 30 -11.62 -3.84 6.15
N GLY A 31 -11.56 -5.13 5.79
CA GLY A 31 -12.68 -5.84 5.16
C GLY A 31 -12.96 -5.47 3.69
N ARG A 32 -12.19 -4.54 3.11
CA ARG A 32 -12.30 -4.17 1.69
C ARG A 32 -11.21 -4.84 0.88
N THR A 33 -11.56 -5.30 -0.31
CA THR A 33 -10.65 -5.94 -1.24
C THR A 33 -10.73 -5.29 -2.62
N LYS A 34 -9.59 -5.12 -3.30
CA LYS A 34 -9.55 -4.62 -4.67
C LYS A 34 -8.42 -5.27 -5.46
N LYS A 35 -8.77 -5.83 -6.61
CA LYS A 35 -7.84 -6.27 -7.64
C LYS A 35 -7.37 -5.07 -8.48
N CYS A 36 -6.07 -4.96 -8.69
CA CYS A 36 -5.41 -3.86 -9.39
C CYS A 36 -4.37 -4.42 -10.37
N LEU A 37 -4.33 -3.85 -11.58
CA LEU A 37 -3.38 -4.28 -12.62
C LEU A 37 -2.01 -3.60 -12.49
N THR A 38 -1.90 -2.54 -11.67
CA THR A 38 -0.63 -1.81 -11.50
C THR A 38 -0.33 -1.55 -10.03
N ARG A 39 0.96 -1.55 -9.68
CA ARG A 39 1.41 -1.25 -8.32
C ARG A 39 0.97 0.15 -7.86
N LYS A 40 1.02 1.14 -8.77
CA LYS A 40 0.63 2.53 -8.50
C LYS A 40 -0.84 2.64 -8.10
N THR A 41 -1.73 1.93 -8.80
CA THR A 41 -3.16 1.91 -8.48
C THR A 41 -3.40 1.17 -7.18
N ALA A 42 -2.71 0.05 -6.95
CA ALA A 42 -2.82 -0.70 -5.71
C ALA A 42 -2.44 0.13 -4.47
N ILE A 43 -1.33 0.89 -4.51
CA ILE A 43 -0.96 1.80 -3.42
C ILE A 43 -2.02 2.89 -3.19
N ARG A 44 -2.61 3.43 -4.26
CA ARG A 44 -3.68 4.43 -4.16
C ARG A 44 -4.92 3.85 -3.48
N TYR A 45 -5.33 2.64 -3.85
CA TYR A 45 -6.47 1.96 -3.22
C TYR A 45 -6.19 1.56 -1.77
N LEU A 46 -4.96 1.14 -1.44
CA LEU A 46 -4.57 0.87 -0.06
C LEU A 46 -4.67 2.14 0.79
N ALA A 47 -4.14 3.25 0.29
CA ALA A 47 -4.29 4.55 0.95
C ALA A 47 -5.76 4.94 1.11
N PHE A 48 -6.59 4.71 0.09
CA PHE A 48 -8.03 4.98 0.14
C PHE A 48 -8.72 4.18 1.24
N PHE A 49 -8.46 2.88 1.36
CA PHE A 49 -9.03 2.05 2.43
C PHE A 49 -8.62 2.53 3.82
N MET A 50 -7.34 2.91 4.00
CA MET A 50 -6.84 3.42 5.27
C MET A 50 -7.45 4.78 5.62
N THR A 51 -7.51 5.72 4.67
CA THR A 51 -8.04 7.06 4.92
C THR A 51 -9.53 7.07 5.13
N THR A 52 -10.29 6.34 4.31
CA THR A 52 -11.74 6.28 4.49
C THR A 52 -12.09 5.67 5.85
N ARG A 53 -11.43 4.58 6.27
CA ARG A 53 -11.67 4.00 7.60
C ARG A 53 -11.34 4.98 8.74
N ALA A 54 -10.27 5.77 8.59
CA ALA A 54 -9.89 6.77 9.58
C ALA A 54 -10.90 7.93 9.67
N PHE A 55 -11.46 8.37 8.54
CA PHE A 55 -12.50 9.41 8.49
C PHE A 55 -13.83 8.89 9.04
N GLU A 56 -14.23 7.67 8.66
CA GLU A 56 -15.42 7.00 9.21
C GLU A 56 -15.37 6.90 10.73
N ARG A 57 -14.19 6.59 11.30
CA ARG A 57 -14.01 6.47 12.77
C ARG A 57 -13.91 7.81 13.50
N SER A 58 -13.43 8.86 12.84
CA SER A 58 -13.24 10.18 13.45
C SER A 58 -14.46 11.09 13.34
N GLY A 59 -15.50 10.69 12.61
CA GLY A 59 -16.71 11.49 12.39
C GLY A 59 -16.54 12.63 11.38
N PHE A 60 -15.34 12.82 10.83
CA PHE A 60 -15.11 13.79 9.76
C PHE A 60 -15.78 13.33 8.46
N ARG A 61 -16.53 14.24 7.83
CA ARG A 61 -17.16 13.97 6.54
C ARG A 61 -16.10 13.91 5.43
N GLN A 62 -16.03 12.76 4.74
CA GLN A 62 -15.16 12.57 3.58
C GLN A 62 -15.60 13.38 2.37
N ARG A 63 -16.91 13.58 2.21
CA ARG A 63 -17.53 14.35 1.13
C ARG A 63 -18.59 15.27 1.73
N TYR A 64 -18.50 16.56 1.42
CA TYR A 64 -19.41 17.59 1.93
C TYR A 64 -19.23 18.91 1.15
N PRO A 65 -20.29 19.73 0.95
CA PRO A 65 -21.70 19.45 1.19
C PRO A 65 -22.36 18.69 0.03
N ASP A 66 -23.30 17.81 0.37
CA ASP A 66 -24.20 17.21 -0.62
C ASP A 66 -25.12 18.31 -1.14
N LYS A 67 -25.26 18.40 -2.47
CA LYS A 67 -26.03 19.46 -3.13
C LYS A 67 -27.23 18.84 -3.86
N ARG A 68 -28.39 19.46 -3.67
CA ARG A 68 -29.59 19.16 -4.47
C ARG A 68 -29.44 19.83 -5.83
N PHE A 69 -29.71 19.09 -6.89
CA PHE A 69 -29.65 19.59 -8.27
C PHE A 69 -30.85 19.06 -9.05
N ILE A 70 -31.47 19.93 -9.85
CA ILE A 70 -32.57 19.56 -10.74
C ILE A 70 -31.95 19.21 -12.10
N PHE A 71 -32.10 17.97 -12.53
CA PHE A 71 -31.69 17.52 -13.86
C PHE A 71 -32.91 16.99 -14.60
N ASN A 72 -33.24 17.60 -15.75
CA ASN A 72 -34.38 17.25 -16.58
C ASN A 72 -35.72 17.18 -15.80
N GLY A 73 -35.97 18.16 -14.93
CA GLY A 73 -37.20 18.23 -14.11
C GLY A 73 -37.23 17.27 -12.92
N ASN A 74 -36.26 16.37 -12.79
CA ASN A 74 -36.14 15.47 -11.64
C ASN A 74 -35.13 16.01 -10.62
N GLU A 75 -35.49 15.89 -9.35
CA GLU A 75 -34.59 16.25 -8.27
C GLU A 75 -33.61 15.11 -7.96
N ILE A 76 -32.33 15.40 -8.08
CA ILE A 76 -31.26 14.46 -7.81
C ILE A 76 -30.38 15.02 -6.70
N TRP A 77 -30.11 14.19 -5.69
CA TRP A 77 -29.12 14.47 -4.67
C TRP A 77 -27.73 14.08 -5.17
N LYS A 78 -26.87 15.07 -5.41
CA LYS A 78 -25.48 14.83 -5.80
C LYS A 78 -24.61 14.84 -4.55
N ARG A 79 -23.86 13.75 -4.36
CA ARG A 79 -22.84 13.67 -3.31
C ARG A 79 -21.82 14.79 -3.46
N GLY A 80 -21.48 15.44 -2.37
CA GLY A 80 -20.53 16.54 -2.30
C GLY A 80 -19.13 16.15 -2.79
N GLU A 81 -18.33 17.16 -3.10
CA GLU A 81 -16.93 16.96 -3.46
C GLU A 81 -16.12 16.43 -2.27
N SER A 82 -14.94 15.87 -2.56
CA SER A 82 -14.09 15.34 -1.51
C SER A 82 -13.46 16.50 -0.74
N THR A 83 -13.61 16.51 0.58
CA THR A 83 -13.13 17.62 1.42
C THR A 83 -11.61 17.80 1.26
N THR A 84 -11.13 19.03 1.42
CA THR A 84 -9.70 19.33 1.25
C THR A 84 -8.83 18.56 2.25
N GLU A 85 -9.34 18.36 3.46
CA GLU A 85 -8.77 17.60 4.56
C GLU A 85 -8.63 16.13 4.19
N TYR A 86 -9.68 15.54 3.60
CA TYR A 86 -9.63 14.16 3.10
C TYR A 86 -8.56 14.03 2.02
N THR A 87 -8.53 14.95 1.06
CA THR A 87 -7.55 14.93 -0.04
C THR A 87 -6.12 15.04 0.50
N ARG A 88 -5.87 15.95 1.44
CA ARG A 88 -4.56 16.11 2.10
C ARG A 88 -4.15 14.84 2.87
N ALA A 89 -5.06 14.28 3.65
CA ALA A 89 -4.81 13.03 4.39
C ALA A 89 -4.53 11.85 3.45
N HIS A 90 -5.29 11.73 2.37
CA HIS A 90 -5.11 10.70 1.34
C HIS A 90 -3.75 10.83 0.63
N GLN A 91 -3.34 12.05 0.26
CA GLN A 91 -2.02 12.24 -0.32
C GLN A 91 -0.89 11.95 0.69
N ARG A 92 -1.05 12.34 1.96
CA ARG A 92 -0.06 12.07 3.02
C ARG A 92 0.12 10.56 3.24
N THR A 93 -0.96 9.79 3.26
CA THR A 93 -0.90 8.33 3.38
C THR A 93 -0.24 7.68 2.17
N ILE A 94 -0.54 8.11 0.94
CA ILE A 94 0.17 7.64 -0.26
C ILE A 94 1.68 7.89 -0.15
N ARG A 95 2.09 9.11 0.21
CA ARG A 95 3.52 9.45 0.37
C ARG A 95 4.18 8.58 1.44
N ARG A 96 3.50 8.36 2.57
CA ARG A 96 3.99 7.51 3.65
C ARG A 96 4.16 6.06 3.21
N LEU A 97 3.16 5.47 2.53
CA LEU A 97 3.23 4.10 2.02
C LEU A 97 4.41 3.93 1.06
N ARG A 98 4.62 4.87 0.14
CA ARG A 98 5.77 4.84 -0.78
C ARG A 98 7.11 4.85 -0.03
N ARG A 99 7.26 5.71 0.99
CA ARG A 99 8.48 5.76 1.81
C ARG A 99 8.72 4.45 2.58
N LEU A 100 7.68 3.86 3.16
CA LEU A 100 7.80 2.59 3.88
C LEU A 100 8.22 1.46 2.95
N ILE A 101 7.59 1.38 1.78
CA ILE A 101 7.94 0.40 0.75
C ILE A 101 9.40 0.60 0.27
N ALA A 102 9.81 1.84 -0.01
CA ALA A 102 11.17 2.13 -0.45
C ALA A 102 12.22 1.79 0.61
N ARG A 103 11.95 2.15 1.88
CA ARG A 103 12.81 1.79 3.02
C ARG A 103 12.95 0.29 3.13
N LYS A 104 11.84 -0.45 2.99
CA LYS A 104 11.85 -1.91 3.02
C LYS A 104 12.73 -2.49 1.91
N GLN A 105 12.57 -2.03 0.68
CA GLN A 105 13.39 -2.48 -0.46
C GLN A 105 14.88 -2.21 -0.24
N TYR A 106 15.23 -1.08 0.37
CA TYR A 106 16.61 -0.77 0.75
C TYR A 106 17.15 -1.77 1.78
N THR A 107 16.38 -2.04 2.84
CA THR A 107 16.73 -3.03 3.87
C THR A 107 16.90 -4.44 3.29
N GLU A 108 15.98 -4.89 2.42
CA GLU A 108 16.08 -6.19 1.73
C GLU A 108 17.35 -6.27 0.87
N LYS A 109 17.69 -5.20 0.15
CA LYS A 109 18.91 -5.14 -0.67
C LYS A 109 20.17 -5.22 0.20
N TRP A 110 20.16 -4.58 1.37
CA TRP A 110 21.28 -4.64 2.30
C TRP A 110 21.44 -6.04 2.88
N PHE A 111 20.35 -6.67 3.34
CA PHE A 111 20.39 -8.04 3.86
C PHE A 111 20.93 -9.02 2.82
N ARG A 112 20.46 -8.96 1.57
CA ARG A 112 21.00 -9.82 0.50
C ARG A 112 22.51 -9.69 0.33
N LYS A 113 23.06 -8.46 0.39
CA LYS A 113 24.50 -8.24 0.31
C LYS A 113 25.24 -8.84 1.50
N TYR A 114 24.69 -8.65 2.69
CA TYR A 114 25.24 -9.22 3.91
C TYR A 114 25.24 -10.74 3.85
N ASP A 115 24.12 -11.35 3.46
CA ASP A 115 23.99 -12.80 3.35
C ASP A 115 25.02 -13.38 2.37
N THR A 116 25.21 -12.75 1.20
CA THR A 116 26.24 -13.17 0.23
C THR A 116 27.66 -13.04 0.77
N TRP A 117 27.96 -11.95 1.49
CA TRP A 117 29.28 -11.76 2.09
C TRP A 117 29.52 -12.77 3.22
N SER A 118 28.52 -13.01 4.06
CA SER A 118 28.61 -13.95 5.17
C SER A 118 28.84 -15.38 4.68
N ALA A 119 28.15 -15.81 3.61
CA ALA A 119 28.33 -17.12 3.01
C ALA A 119 29.78 -17.32 2.54
N GLY A 120 30.33 -16.37 1.79
CA GLY A 120 31.72 -16.44 1.34
C GLY A 120 32.75 -16.42 2.48
N TYR A 121 32.47 -15.67 3.56
CA TYR A 121 33.32 -15.69 4.76
C TYR A 121 33.33 -17.07 5.43
N TYR A 122 32.17 -17.71 5.58
CA TYR A 122 32.06 -19.04 6.16
C TYR A 122 32.77 -20.11 5.31
N GLU A 123 32.63 -20.04 3.98
CA GLU A 123 33.35 -20.92 3.05
C GLU A 123 34.88 -20.77 3.22
N LEU A 124 35.38 -19.54 3.28
CA LEU A 124 36.80 -19.27 3.47
C LEU A 124 37.31 -19.77 4.82
N MET A 125 36.55 -19.56 5.89
CA MET A 125 36.90 -20.06 7.23
C MET A 125 36.88 -21.58 7.32
N ALA A 126 36.00 -22.26 6.57
CA ALA A 126 36.00 -23.72 6.49
C ALA A 126 37.27 -24.28 5.83
N THR A 127 37.90 -23.50 4.94
CA THR A 127 39.15 -23.87 4.26
C THR A 127 40.42 -23.40 4.98
N LYS A 128 40.32 -22.81 6.18
CA LYS A 128 41.47 -22.27 6.91
C LYS A 128 42.45 -23.41 7.27
N PRO A 129 43.69 -23.41 6.75
CA PRO A 129 44.71 -24.34 7.20
C PRO A 129 45.13 -23.98 8.63
N PHE A 130 45.38 -25.01 9.44
CA PHE A 130 45.73 -24.92 10.87
C PHE A 130 46.82 -23.87 11.17
#